data_AF-A0A432HAC9-F1
#
_entry.id   AF-A0A432HAC9-F1
#
_cell.length_a   1.000
_cell.length_b   1.000
_cell.length_c   1.000
_cell.angle_alpha   90.00
_cell.angle_beta   90.00
_cell.angle_gamma   90.00
#
_symmetry.space_group_name_H-M   'P 1'
#
loop_
_entity.id
_entity.type
_entity.pdbx_description
1 polymer ?
#
loop_
_entity_poly.entity_id
_entity_poly.type
_entity_poly.pdbx_seq_one_letter_code
_entity_poly.pdbx_strand_id
1 'polypeptide(L)'
;MEKIKLKEQTMEFKLNGTTINYEGDPELSLMTYLRDVEDIISPKDGCAPEGVCGCCSVLLDGNVLKACIAPMRRIAGKEVITMEGLDPGKKETVINAFAIEGGLQCGFCTPGIIMKVWPLLNQGFVTEKEINKALNSNLCRCTGYKKVTKSCLSAAEALRNNAKIELPQSSGKVGESLPKYDSLRLATGEAPYVADLKFEGMVHGAMKFSDHPRAKVLKINTSVAEKLDGVLRVFTAEDIPGERHTGLIVPDWPLMVKRGETTRYVGDVLAGVVAETEQIAREAVALIEV
;
A
#
# COMPACT_ATOMS: atom_id res chain seq x y z
N MET A 1 -15.17 7.20 -30.82
CA MET A 1 -15.32 8.41 -29.98
C MET A 1 -13.93 8.81 -29.55
N GLU A 2 -13.38 9.85 -30.15
CA GLU A 2 -12.08 10.41 -29.77
C GLU A 2 -12.12 10.81 -28.30
N LYS A 3 -11.27 10.20 -27.48
CA LYS A 3 -10.95 10.70 -26.15
C LYS A 3 -10.34 12.08 -26.36
N ILE A 4 -11.03 13.13 -25.92
CA ILE A 4 -10.46 14.46 -25.79
C ILE A 4 -9.26 14.30 -24.84
N LYS A 5 -8.04 14.25 -25.38
CA LYS A 5 -6.81 14.41 -24.60
C LYS A 5 -6.93 15.80 -23.96
N LEU A 6 -7.31 15.84 -22.69
CA LEU A 6 -7.09 17.01 -21.85
C LEU A 6 -5.61 17.37 -22.04
N LYS A 7 -5.34 18.58 -22.56
CA LYS A 7 -3.97 19.09 -22.70
C LYS A 7 -3.24 18.85 -21.39
N GLU A 8 -2.05 18.27 -21.48
CA GLU A 8 -1.05 18.22 -20.41
C GLU A 8 -0.92 19.65 -19.84
N GLN A 9 -1.61 19.91 -18.74
CA GLN A 9 -1.49 21.16 -18.00
C GLN A 9 -0.44 20.88 -16.93
N THR A 10 0.68 21.59 -17.00
CA THR A 10 1.66 21.60 -15.91
C THR A 10 0.96 22.01 -14.62
N MET A 11 0.91 21.10 -13.65
CA MET A 11 0.31 21.31 -12.34
C MET A 11 1.41 21.54 -11.33
N GLU A 12 1.50 22.76 -10.82
CA GLU A 12 2.41 23.07 -9.72
C GLU A 12 1.76 22.66 -8.39
N PHE A 13 2.52 22.03 -7.50
CA PHE A 13 2.14 21.79 -6.10
C PHE A 13 3.40 21.71 -5.24
N LYS A 14 3.26 21.65 -3.92
CA LYS A 14 4.39 21.53 -2.98
C LYS A 14 4.39 20.14 -2.34
N LEU A 15 5.52 19.44 -2.36
CA LEU A 15 5.72 18.14 -1.74
C LEU A 15 6.83 18.24 -0.70
N ASN A 16 6.50 18.02 0.58
CA ASN A 16 7.47 18.00 1.68
C ASN A 16 8.40 19.22 1.75
N GLY A 17 7.92 20.41 1.36
CA GLY A 17 8.77 21.61 1.30
C GLY A 17 9.15 22.05 -0.11
N THR A 18 9.18 21.13 -1.07
CA THR A 18 9.72 21.35 -2.42
C THR A 18 8.62 21.62 -3.43
N THR A 19 8.78 22.65 -4.26
CA THR A 19 7.86 22.91 -5.38
C THR A 19 8.09 21.90 -6.50
N ILE A 20 7.01 21.26 -6.95
CA ILE A 20 7.00 20.24 -7.99
C ILE A 20 6.13 20.74 -9.16
N ASN A 21 6.65 20.60 -10.38
CA ASN A 21 5.90 20.84 -11.62
C ASN A 21 5.57 19.50 -12.27
N TYR A 22 4.32 19.08 -12.18
CA TYR A 22 3.86 17.78 -12.68
C TYR A 22 3.19 17.91 -14.05
N GLU A 23 3.67 17.17 -15.04
CA GLU A 23 3.20 17.20 -16.44
C GLU A 23 2.56 15.87 -16.89
N GLY A 24 2.07 15.06 -15.95
CA GLY A 24 1.48 13.75 -16.25
C GLY A 24 -0.06 13.72 -16.26
N ASP A 25 -0.62 12.51 -16.15
CA ASP A 25 -2.06 12.28 -16.16
C ASP A 25 -2.76 12.93 -14.93
N PRO A 26 -3.70 13.88 -15.14
CA PRO A 26 -4.45 14.49 -14.05
C PRO A 26 -5.30 13.51 -13.22
N GLU A 27 -5.64 12.34 -13.76
CA GLU A 27 -6.38 11.29 -13.06
C GLU A 27 -5.48 10.28 -12.33
N LEU A 28 -4.15 10.34 -12.51
CA LEU A 28 -3.21 9.51 -11.75
C LEU A 28 -3.45 9.72 -10.26
N SER A 29 -3.51 8.64 -9.49
CA SER A 29 -3.66 8.77 -8.04
C SER A 29 -2.39 9.35 -7.43
N LEU A 30 -2.54 10.21 -6.42
CA LEU A 30 -1.42 10.75 -5.65
C LEU A 30 -0.56 9.62 -5.06
N MET A 31 -1.16 8.50 -4.67
CA MET A 31 -0.41 7.36 -4.15
C MET A 31 0.52 6.76 -5.21
N THR A 32 0.01 6.54 -6.43
CA THR A 32 0.80 6.03 -7.55
C THR A 32 1.93 7.01 -7.89
N TYR A 33 1.62 8.31 -7.94
CA TYR A 33 2.64 9.35 -8.15
C TYR A 33 3.74 9.29 -7.08
N LEU A 34 3.37 9.30 -5.80
CA LEU A 34 4.32 9.29 -4.69
C LEU A 34 5.22 8.05 -4.71
N ARG A 35 4.67 6.86 -4.98
CA ARG A 35 5.42 5.60 -4.87
C ARG A 35 6.21 5.25 -6.13
N ASP A 36 5.64 5.53 -7.30
CA ASP A 36 6.20 5.05 -8.57
C ASP A 36 7.05 6.12 -9.26
N VAL A 37 6.79 7.40 -9.00
CA VAL A 37 7.55 8.53 -9.57
C VAL A 37 8.52 9.14 -8.56
N GLU A 38 8.09 9.38 -7.32
CA GLU A 38 8.91 10.03 -6.29
C GLU A 38 9.65 9.05 -5.35
N ASP A 39 9.44 7.74 -5.51
CA ASP A 39 10.00 6.69 -4.63
C ASP A 39 9.66 6.87 -3.13
N ILE A 40 8.58 7.60 -2.82
CA ILE A 40 8.06 7.81 -1.46
C ILE A 40 7.14 6.65 -1.09
N ILE A 41 7.69 5.66 -0.38
CA ILE A 41 7.00 4.42 -0.02
C ILE A 41 6.29 4.45 1.34
N SER A 42 6.39 5.52 2.13
CA SER A 42 5.75 5.59 3.46
C SER A 42 4.22 5.50 3.41
N PRO A 43 3.49 6.07 2.42
CA PRO A 43 2.09 5.77 2.20
C PRO A 43 1.97 4.35 1.64
N LYS A 44 1.35 3.45 2.41
CA LYS A 44 1.26 2.03 2.03
C LYS A 44 0.00 1.75 1.22
N ASP A 45 0.16 1.00 0.14
CA ASP A 45 -0.95 0.48 -0.65
C ASP A 45 -1.54 -0.77 0.00
N GLY A 46 -2.62 -0.60 0.77
CA GLY A 46 -3.34 -1.71 1.39
C GLY A 46 -4.66 -2.08 0.72
N CYS A 47 -5.44 -1.09 0.29
CA CYS A 47 -6.71 -1.28 -0.42
C CYS A 47 -6.89 -0.16 -1.44
N ALA A 48 -5.85 0.16 -2.20
CA ALA A 48 -6.10 0.96 -3.38
C ALA A 48 -6.89 0.12 -4.39
N PRO A 49 -7.86 0.73 -5.10
CA PRO A 49 -8.27 2.14 -5.04
C PRO A 49 -9.51 2.40 -4.14
N GLU A 50 -9.88 1.51 -3.22
CA GLU A 50 -11.14 1.62 -2.46
C GLU A 50 -11.12 2.71 -1.38
N GLY A 51 -9.94 3.12 -0.91
CA GLY A 51 -9.81 4.21 0.07
C GLY A 51 -10.42 3.89 1.43
N VAL A 52 -10.42 2.63 1.87
CA VAL A 52 -11.03 2.19 3.14
C VAL A 52 -10.01 2.13 4.29
N CYS A 53 -8.83 1.54 4.06
CA CYS A 53 -7.89 1.14 5.11
C CYS A 53 -7.11 2.28 5.76
N GLY A 54 -6.92 3.42 5.09
CA GLY A 54 -6.17 4.57 5.63
C GLY A 54 -4.65 4.43 5.65
N CYS A 55 -4.07 3.32 5.18
CA CYS A 55 -2.62 3.11 5.15
C CYS A 55 -1.85 4.11 4.27
N CYS A 56 -2.52 4.67 3.25
CA CYS A 56 -1.97 5.69 2.34
C CYS A 56 -2.26 7.14 2.80
N SER A 57 -2.47 7.36 4.10
CA SER A 57 -2.80 8.70 4.62
C SER A 57 -1.60 9.64 4.49
N VAL A 58 -1.84 10.84 3.98
CA VAL A 58 -0.91 11.97 3.91
C VAL A 58 -1.63 13.24 4.39
N LEU A 59 -0.92 14.36 4.54
CA LEU A 59 -1.55 15.66 4.78
C LEU A 59 -1.63 16.45 3.47
N LEU A 60 -2.78 17.06 3.22
CA LEU A 60 -3.02 18.03 2.15
C LEU A 60 -3.47 19.34 2.80
N ASP A 61 -2.64 20.38 2.70
CA ASP A 61 -2.82 21.67 3.39
C ASP A 61 -3.11 21.46 4.90
N GLY A 62 -2.34 20.57 5.53
CA GLY A 62 -2.47 20.21 6.95
C GLY A 62 -3.63 19.26 7.30
N ASN A 63 -4.50 18.90 6.35
CA ASN A 63 -5.65 18.01 6.57
C ASN A 63 -5.37 16.59 6.07
N VAL A 64 -5.87 15.57 6.79
CA VAL A 64 -5.65 14.17 6.40
C VAL A 64 -6.38 13.83 5.09
N LEU A 65 -5.64 13.27 4.14
CA LEU A 65 -6.12 12.78 2.85
C LEU A 65 -5.68 11.32 2.63
N LYS A 66 -6.53 10.51 2.00
CA LYS A 66 -6.13 9.18 1.50
C LYS A 66 -5.60 9.33 0.07
N ALA A 67 -4.32 9.05 -0.14
CA ALA A 67 -3.64 9.31 -1.41
C ALA A 67 -4.17 8.44 -2.58
N CYS A 68 -4.66 7.22 -2.31
CA CYS A 68 -5.08 6.28 -3.37
C CYS A 68 -6.36 6.70 -4.12
N ILE A 69 -7.15 7.61 -3.55
CA ILE A 69 -8.39 8.12 -4.16
C ILE A 69 -8.32 9.61 -4.50
N ALA A 70 -7.12 10.20 -4.40
CA ALA A 70 -6.90 11.61 -4.69
C ALA A 70 -6.21 11.73 -6.05
N PRO A 71 -6.90 12.18 -7.11
CA PRO A 71 -6.27 12.37 -8.42
C PRO A 71 -5.36 13.60 -8.41
N MET A 72 -4.29 13.61 -9.20
CA MET A 72 -3.31 14.71 -9.26
C MET A 72 -3.93 16.08 -9.54
N ARG A 73 -5.01 16.17 -10.33
CA ARG A 73 -5.76 17.42 -10.53
C ARG A 73 -6.29 18.07 -9.25
N ARG A 74 -6.53 17.28 -8.19
CA ARG A 74 -7.00 17.78 -6.88
C ARG A 74 -5.85 18.36 -6.05
N ILE A 75 -4.61 18.02 -6.41
CA ILE A 75 -3.37 18.34 -5.69
C ILE A 75 -2.76 19.65 -6.19
N ALA A 76 -3.05 20.04 -7.44
CA ALA A 76 -2.61 21.31 -8.01
C ALA A 76 -2.86 22.50 -7.07
N GLY A 77 -1.82 23.30 -6.85
CA GLY A 77 -1.80 24.49 -6.01
C GLY A 77 -1.77 24.24 -4.49
N LYS A 78 -1.56 23.01 -4.04
CA LYS A 78 -1.63 22.62 -2.62
C LYS A 78 -0.30 22.10 -2.09
N GLU A 79 -0.23 21.93 -0.77
CA GLU A 79 0.90 21.30 -0.10
C GLU A 79 0.57 19.88 0.35
N VAL A 80 1.34 18.91 -0.13
CA VAL A 80 1.33 17.52 0.33
C VAL A 80 2.49 17.31 1.29
N ILE A 81 2.20 16.75 2.47
CA ILE A 81 3.20 16.32 3.44
C ILE A 81 3.02 14.83 3.71
N THR A 82 4.08 14.06 3.49
CA THR A 82 4.19 12.63 3.82
C THR A 82 4.97 12.44 5.11
N MET A 83 5.26 11.20 5.52
CA MET A 83 6.06 10.92 6.72
C MET A 83 7.45 11.60 6.67
N GLU A 84 8.02 11.65 5.47
CA GLU A 84 9.33 12.20 5.17
C GLU A 84 9.39 13.71 5.45
N GLY A 85 8.31 14.45 5.19
CA GLY A 85 8.22 15.90 5.40
C GLY A 85 7.78 16.36 6.79
N LEU A 86 7.52 15.44 7.73
CA LEU A 86 7.18 15.80 9.10
C LEU A 86 8.39 16.36 9.87
N ASP A 87 8.12 17.25 10.84
CA ASP A 87 9.14 17.79 11.75
C ASP A 87 9.97 16.64 12.39
N PRO A 88 11.30 16.60 12.19
CA PRO A 88 12.12 15.46 12.63
C PRO A 88 12.08 15.18 14.12
N GLY A 89 12.11 16.22 14.97
CA GLY A 89 12.15 16.06 16.43
C GLY A 89 10.83 15.57 17.01
N LYS A 90 9.71 16.11 16.51
CA LYS A 90 8.37 15.61 16.86
C LYS A 90 8.17 14.20 16.31
N LYS A 91 8.58 13.95 15.06
CA LYS A 91 8.46 12.64 14.39
C LYS A 91 9.18 11.56 15.20
N GLU A 92 10.43 11.80 15.60
CA GLU A 92 11.20 10.89 16.46
C GLU A 92 10.45 10.56 17.76
N THR A 93 9.90 11.58 18.44
CA THR A 93 9.15 11.38 19.68
C THR A 93 7.90 10.50 19.47
N VAL A 94 7.15 10.73 18.39
CA VAL A 94 5.97 9.93 18.06
C VAL A 94 6.35 8.49 17.72
N ILE A 95 7.39 8.29 16.91
CA ILE A 95 7.88 6.95 16.54
C ILE A 95 8.31 6.17 17.78
N ASN A 96 9.08 6.79 18.68
CA ASN A 96 9.56 6.14 19.90
C ASN A 96 8.39 5.77 20.82
N ALA A 97 7.34 6.59 20.90
CA ALA A 97 6.12 6.24 21.63
C ALA A 97 5.49 4.95 21.08
N PHE A 98 5.35 4.85 19.74
CA PHE A 98 4.81 3.64 19.10
C PHE A 98 5.68 2.41 19.31
N ALA A 99 7.01 2.58 19.30
CA ALA A 99 7.96 1.50 19.51
C ALA A 99 7.92 0.95 20.95
N ILE A 100 7.88 1.82 21.95
CA ILE A 100 7.93 1.45 23.38
C ILE A 100 6.59 0.90 23.86
N GLU A 101 5.48 1.49 23.41
CA GLU A 101 4.16 1.09 23.89
C GLU A 101 3.65 -0.21 23.25
N GLY A 102 4.32 -0.70 22.21
CA GLY A 102 3.86 -1.80 21.38
C GLY A 102 2.70 -1.40 20.47
N GLY A 103 2.69 -0.14 20.02
CA GLY A 103 1.68 0.41 19.12
C GLY A 103 1.75 -0.14 17.69
N LEU A 104 2.75 -0.97 17.38
CA LEU A 104 2.92 -1.60 16.08
C LEU A 104 3.30 -3.08 16.22
N GLN A 105 2.85 -3.89 15.26
CA GLN A 105 3.27 -5.29 15.08
C GLN A 105 3.87 -5.47 13.68
N CYS A 106 3.02 -5.72 12.67
CA CYS A 106 3.47 -5.86 11.28
C CYS A 106 4.05 -4.56 10.72
N GLY A 107 3.64 -3.40 11.24
CA GLY A 107 4.10 -2.07 10.83
C GLY A 107 3.33 -1.42 9.69
N PHE A 108 2.59 -2.19 8.90
CA PHE A 108 2.06 -1.75 7.61
C PHE A 108 1.13 -0.53 7.70
N CYS A 109 0.26 -0.49 8.72
CA CYS A 109 -0.66 0.61 8.92
C CYS A 109 -0.07 1.78 9.72
N THR A 110 1.12 1.61 10.34
CA THR A 110 1.65 2.57 11.32
C THR A 110 1.95 3.94 10.72
N PRO A 111 2.55 4.07 9.52
CA PRO A 111 2.76 5.38 8.91
C PRO A 111 1.44 6.13 8.69
N GLY A 112 0.44 5.45 8.11
CA GLY A 112 -0.89 6.03 7.91
C GLY A 112 -1.58 6.44 9.22
N ILE A 113 -1.44 5.64 10.29
CA ILE A 113 -1.93 5.98 11.63
C ILE A 113 -1.29 7.28 12.14
N ILE A 114 0.03 7.38 12.07
CA ILE A 114 0.78 8.55 12.55
C ILE A 114 0.36 9.80 11.77
N MET A 115 0.34 9.72 10.42
CA MET A 115 -0.12 10.82 9.57
C MET A 115 -1.54 11.28 9.93
N LYS A 116 -2.41 10.34 10.30
CA LYS A 116 -3.80 10.62 10.63
C LYS A 116 -4.00 11.33 11.96
N VAL A 117 -3.19 11.00 12.97
CA VAL A 117 -3.26 11.65 14.29
C VAL A 117 -2.39 12.91 14.35
N TRP A 118 -1.48 13.10 13.39
CA TRP A 118 -0.53 14.21 13.38
C TRP A 118 -1.17 15.60 13.59
N PRO A 119 -2.30 15.95 12.95
CA PRO A 119 -2.94 17.24 13.20
C PRO A 119 -3.37 17.43 14.65
N LEU A 120 -3.85 16.37 15.32
CA LEU A 120 -4.22 16.42 16.74
C LEU A 120 -3.01 16.62 17.64
N LEU A 121 -1.90 15.95 17.34
CA LEU A 121 -0.66 16.07 18.11
C LEU A 121 -0.06 17.50 18.08
N ASN A 122 -0.42 18.31 17.09
CA ASN A 122 0.00 19.71 16.99
C ASN A 122 -0.94 20.71 17.67
N GLN A 123 -2.11 20.30 18.15
CA GLN A 123 -3.15 21.19 18.70
C GLN A 123 -3.16 21.29 20.24
N GLY A 124 -2.36 20.49 20.95
CA GLY A 124 -2.23 20.56 22.41
C GLY A 124 -2.72 19.30 23.13
N PHE A 125 -3.57 19.46 24.16
CA PHE A 125 -4.11 18.31 24.89
C PHE A 125 -5.06 17.48 24.02
N VAL A 126 -4.85 16.16 23.97
CA VAL A 126 -5.66 15.23 23.19
C VAL A 126 -6.20 14.14 24.10
N THR A 127 -7.49 13.85 23.96
CA THR A 127 -8.17 12.78 24.70
C THR A 127 -8.16 11.46 23.92
N GLU A 128 -8.33 10.36 24.65
CA GLU A 128 -8.51 9.03 24.05
C GLU A 128 -9.67 9.02 23.02
N LYS A 129 -10.77 9.71 23.33
CA LYS A 129 -11.94 9.81 22.45
C LYS A 129 -11.60 10.49 21.13
N GLU A 130 -10.78 11.54 21.15
CA GLU A 130 -10.35 12.25 19.95
C GLU A 130 -9.40 11.41 19.11
N ILE A 131 -8.44 10.72 19.74
CA ILE A 131 -7.57 9.76 19.03
C ILE A 131 -8.42 8.67 18.37
N ASN A 132 -9.31 8.01 19.11
CA ASN A 132 -10.14 6.94 18.56
C ASN A 132 -11.03 7.45 17.43
N LYS A 133 -11.58 8.66 17.54
CA LYS A 133 -12.35 9.30 16.47
C LYS A 133 -11.49 9.59 15.23
N ALA A 134 -10.28 10.10 15.40
CA ALA A 134 -9.37 10.34 14.28
C ALA A 134 -8.95 9.03 13.61
N LEU A 135 -8.77 7.95 14.38
CA LEU A 135 -8.44 6.63 13.84
C LEU A 135 -9.59 5.95 13.10
N ASN A 136 -10.83 6.44 13.19
CA ASN A 136 -11.96 5.92 12.40
C ASN A 136 -11.62 5.88 10.92
N SER A 137 -11.83 4.74 10.25
CA SER A 137 -11.39 4.50 8.87
C SER A 137 -9.86 4.47 8.70
N ASN A 138 -9.14 3.99 9.72
CA ASN A 138 -7.79 3.47 9.61
C ASN A 138 -7.75 2.03 10.16
N LEU A 139 -7.60 1.04 9.29
CA LEU A 139 -7.69 -0.37 9.66
C LEU A 139 -6.35 -0.89 10.18
N CYS A 140 -6.35 -1.44 11.38
CA CYS A 140 -5.26 -2.24 11.92
C CYS A 140 -5.76 -3.64 12.26
N ARG A 141 -5.17 -4.67 11.64
CA ARG A 141 -5.58 -6.06 11.86
C ARG A 141 -4.79 -6.78 12.97
N CYS A 142 -3.73 -6.16 13.48
CA CYS A 142 -2.79 -6.81 14.39
C CYS A 142 -2.99 -6.42 15.86
N THR A 143 -3.17 -5.13 16.16
CA THR A 143 -2.97 -4.60 17.53
C THR A 143 -4.23 -4.51 18.38
N GLY A 144 -5.42 -4.56 17.77
CA GLY A 144 -6.68 -4.29 18.47
C GLY A 144 -6.81 -2.85 19.00
N TYR A 145 -6.04 -1.90 18.45
CA TYR A 145 -6.06 -0.46 18.71
C TYR A 145 -5.64 0.03 20.10
N LYS A 146 -5.83 -0.73 21.18
CA LYS A 146 -5.54 -0.25 22.55
C LYS A 146 -4.11 0.29 22.72
N LYS A 147 -3.12 -0.42 22.18
CA LYS A 147 -1.71 0.01 22.23
C LYS A 147 -1.39 1.14 21.25
N VAL A 148 -2.08 1.21 20.12
CA VAL A 148 -1.98 2.34 19.17
C VAL A 148 -2.45 3.62 19.86
N THR A 149 -3.65 3.59 20.45
CA THR A 149 -4.23 4.72 21.17
C THR A 149 -3.33 5.16 22.32
N LYS A 150 -2.79 4.20 23.10
CA LYS A 150 -1.81 4.50 24.15
C LYS A 150 -0.56 5.21 23.59
N SER A 151 -0.02 4.73 22.47
CA SER A 151 1.14 5.35 21.81
C SER A 151 0.87 6.80 21.41
N CYS A 152 -0.31 7.07 20.84
CA CYS A 152 -0.71 8.43 20.48
C CYS A 152 -0.83 9.35 21.70
N LEU A 153 -1.40 8.86 22.81
CA LEU A 153 -1.53 9.61 24.05
C LEU A 153 -0.17 9.91 24.68
N SER A 154 0.71 8.91 24.77
CA SER A 154 2.08 9.10 25.28
C SER A 154 2.85 10.12 24.43
N ALA A 155 2.73 10.04 23.10
CA ALA A 155 3.32 11.03 22.21
C ALA A 155 2.74 12.44 22.42
N ALA A 156 1.41 12.58 22.48
CA ALA A 156 0.76 13.88 22.71
C ALA A 156 1.20 14.53 24.03
N GLU A 157 1.29 13.72 25.10
CA GLU A 157 1.76 14.18 26.40
C GLU A 157 3.21 14.68 26.35
N ALA A 158 4.11 13.90 25.76
CA ALA A 158 5.52 14.27 25.62
C ALA A 158 5.68 15.58 24.83
N LEU A 159 5.02 15.67 23.67
CA LEU A 159 5.07 16.87 22.81
C LEU A 159 4.53 18.12 23.52
N ARG A 160 3.42 18.00 24.26
CA ARG A 160 2.86 19.12 25.04
C ARG A 160 3.83 19.62 26.11
N ASN A 161 4.60 18.72 26.72
CA ASN A 161 5.55 19.05 27.77
C ASN A 161 6.93 19.45 27.22
N ASN A 162 7.09 19.61 25.90
CA ASN A 162 8.38 19.78 25.22
C ASN A 162 9.42 18.71 25.61
N ALA A 163 8.94 17.49 25.88
CA ALA A 163 9.76 16.34 26.24
C ALA A 163 9.97 15.43 25.02
N LYS A 164 11.11 14.74 25.00
CA LYS A 164 11.39 13.66 24.05
C LYS A 164 11.12 12.32 24.72
N ILE A 165 10.68 11.35 23.91
CA ILE A 165 10.62 9.95 24.34
C ILE A 165 11.88 9.28 23.82
N GLU A 166 12.73 8.81 24.73
CA GLU A 166 13.94 8.06 24.41
C GLU A 166 13.67 6.56 24.48
N LEU A 167 14.40 5.79 23.67
CA LEU A 167 14.31 4.33 23.70
C LEU A 167 14.93 3.80 25.02
N PRO A 168 14.33 2.79 25.64
CA PRO A 168 14.83 2.25 26.90
C PRO A 168 16.19 1.56 26.71
N GLN A 169 17.08 1.75 27.66
CA GLN A 169 18.23 0.85 27.84
C GLN A 169 17.73 -0.47 28.43
N SER A 170 18.24 -1.60 27.94
CA SER A 170 17.83 -2.92 28.41
C SER A 170 18.99 -3.91 28.38
N SER A 171 18.89 -4.91 29.25
CA SER A 171 19.85 -6.00 29.33
C SER A 171 19.57 -7.13 28.32
N GLY A 172 18.44 -7.08 27.61
CA GLY A 172 18.06 -8.09 26.61
C GLY A 172 17.53 -9.39 27.21
N LYS A 173 17.24 -9.44 28.51
CA LYS A 173 16.79 -10.67 29.19
C LYS A 173 15.35 -11.02 28.86
N VAL A 174 15.07 -12.33 28.89
CA VAL A 174 13.72 -12.87 28.71
C VAL A 174 12.78 -12.29 29.79
N GLY A 175 11.63 -11.75 29.36
CA GLY A 175 10.64 -11.13 30.24
C GLY A 175 10.74 -9.60 30.35
N GLU A 176 11.81 -8.98 29.85
CA GLU A 176 11.88 -7.52 29.73
C GLU A 176 11.02 -7.01 28.57
N SER A 177 10.36 -5.87 28.77
CA SER A 177 9.64 -5.17 27.70
C SER A 177 10.63 -4.38 26.85
N LEU A 178 10.74 -4.78 25.58
CA LEU A 178 11.64 -4.19 24.62
C LEU A 178 10.87 -3.67 23.40
N PRO A 179 11.32 -2.56 22.79
CA PRO A 179 10.84 -2.18 21.47
C PRO A 179 11.02 -3.36 20.50
N LYS A 180 9.99 -3.61 19.69
CA LYS A 180 10.06 -4.64 18.65
C LYS A 180 11.24 -4.36 17.71
N TYR A 181 11.92 -5.41 17.27
CA TYR A 181 12.92 -5.31 16.21
C TYR A 181 12.35 -4.59 14.98
N ASP A 182 13.13 -3.66 14.43
CA ASP A 182 12.80 -2.82 13.28
C ASP A 182 11.60 -1.87 13.49
N SER A 183 11.14 -1.69 14.73
CA SER A 183 9.96 -0.86 15.05
C SER A 183 10.05 0.57 14.53
N LEU A 184 11.24 1.18 14.54
CA LEU A 184 11.44 2.54 14.05
C LEU A 184 11.20 2.63 12.54
N ARG A 185 11.84 1.77 11.74
CA ARG A 185 11.69 1.70 10.28
C ARG A 185 10.27 1.32 9.86
N LEU A 186 9.62 0.49 10.65
CA LEU A 186 8.20 0.14 10.46
C LEU A 186 7.27 1.31 10.77
N ALA A 187 7.58 2.12 11.78
CA ALA A 187 6.79 3.29 12.13
C ALA A 187 6.96 4.43 11.11
N THR A 188 8.18 4.65 10.60
CA THR A 188 8.46 5.62 9.54
C THR A 188 7.96 5.16 8.17
N GLY A 189 7.74 3.87 7.97
CA GLY A 189 7.38 3.33 6.66
C GLY A 189 8.57 3.15 5.72
N GLU A 190 9.80 3.35 6.22
CA GLU A 190 11.07 3.07 5.52
C GLU A 190 11.31 1.57 5.33
N ALA A 191 10.69 0.72 6.16
CA ALA A 191 10.74 -0.73 5.96
C ALA A 191 9.98 -1.09 4.67
N PRO A 192 10.64 -1.70 3.67
CA PRO A 192 9.98 -2.14 2.45
C PRO A 192 9.17 -3.41 2.69
N TYR A 193 7.97 -3.45 2.12
CA TYR A 193 7.18 -4.66 1.91
C TYR A 193 7.38 -5.16 0.47
N VAL A 194 6.82 -6.33 0.13
CA VAL A 194 7.00 -6.93 -1.20
C VAL A 194 6.62 -5.96 -2.33
N ALA A 195 5.53 -5.20 -2.17
CA ALA A 195 5.08 -4.21 -3.15
C ALA A 195 5.93 -2.91 -3.19
N ASP A 196 6.87 -2.74 -2.26
CA ASP A 196 7.83 -1.62 -2.26
C ASP A 196 9.15 -2.00 -2.96
N LEU A 197 9.38 -3.28 -3.27
CA LEU A 197 10.65 -3.74 -3.85
C LEU A 197 10.71 -3.46 -5.36
N LYS A 198 11.84 -2.92 -5.81
CA LYS A 198 12.16 -2.68 -7.23
C LYS A 198 13.49 -3.35 -7.58
N PHE A 199 13.57 -3.92 -8.77
CA PHE A 199 14.77 -4.60 -9.28
C PHE A 199 15.06 -4.17 -10.72
N GLU A 200 16.33 -4.14 -11.10
CA GLU A 200 16.72 -3.96 -12.49
C GLU A 200 16.17 -5.12 -13.34
N GLY A 201 15.50 -4.79 -14.44
CA GLY A 201 14.85 -5.78 -15.30
C GLY A 201 13.59 -6.44 -14.70
N MET A 202 13.01 -5.86 -13.65
CA MET A 202 11.74 -6.33 -13.09
C MET A 202 10.63 -6.28 -14.15
N VAL A 203 9.86 -7.36 -14.22
CA VAL A 203 8.66 -7.49 -15.06
C VAL A 203 7.47 -7.79 -14.15
N HIS A 204 6.26 -7.54 -14.65
CA HIS A 204 5.04 -7.60 -13.85
C HIS A 204 4.11 -8.73 -14.30
N GLY A 205 3.60 -9.48 -13.33
CA GLY A 205 2.68 -10.59 -13.55
C GLY A 205 1.25 -10.25 -13.18
N ALA A 206 0.28 -10.70 -13.98
CA ALA A 206 -1.14 -10.67 -13.63
C ALA A 206 -1.81 -12.00 -13.97
N MET A 207 -2.84 -12.38 -13.22
CA MET A 207 -3.52 -13.66 -13.37
C MET A 207 -4.96 -13.48 -13.86
N LYS A 208 -5.38 -14.32 -14.82
CA LYS A 208 -6.78 -14.50 -15.21
C LYS A 208 -7.40 -15.53 -14.28
N PHE A 209 -8.38 -15.10 -13.49
CA PHE A 209 -9.14 -15.96 -12.61
C PHE A 209 -10.48 -16.37 -13.22
N SER A 210 -11.03 -17.49 -12.75
CA SER A 210 -12.39 -17.91 -13.05
C SER A 210 -13.41 -17.05 -12.31
N ASP A 211 -14.36 -16.50 -13.05
CA ASP A 211 -15.56 -15.83 -12.51
C ASP A 211 -16.66 -16.85 -12.11
N HIS A 212 -16.46 -18.12 -12.44
CA HIS A 212 -17.41 -19.18 -12.18
C HIS A 212 -16.91 -20.13 -11.09
N PRO A 213 -17.72 -20.41 -10.05
CA PRO A 213 -17.34 -21.34 -9.00
C PRO A 213 -17.21 -22.78 -9.51
N ARG A 214 -17.95 -23.15 -10.56
CA ARG A 214 -17.89 -24.47 -11.16
C ARG A 214 -18.30 -24.43 -12.62
N ALA A 215 -17.32 -24.50 -13.51
CA ALA A 215 -17.53 -24.51 -14.95
C ALA A 215 -16.48 -25.40 -15.63
N LYS A 216 -16.86 -26.09 -16.71
CA LYS A 216 -15.90 -26.81 -17.54
C LYS A 216 -15.22 -25.82 -18.49
N VAL A 217 -13.90 -25.73 -18.44
CA VAL A 217 -13.11 -24.84 -19.32
C VAL A 217 -13.08 -25.43 -20.72
N LEU A 218 -13.83 -24.85 -21.66
CA LEU A 218 -13.90 -25.37 -23.02
C LEU A 218 -12.78 -24.84 -23.91
N LYS A 219 -12.40 -23.57 -23.71
CA LYS A 219 -11.39 -22.86 -24.49
C LYS A 219 -10.76 -21.77 -23.61
N ILE A 220 -9.50 -21.44 -23.87
CA ILE A 220 -8.83 -20.24 -23.35
C ILE A 220 -8.22 -19.58 -24.59
N ASN A 221 -8.58 -18.34 -24.87
CA ASN A 221 -8.09 -17.57 -26.02
C ASN A 221 -7.19 -16.43 -25.54
N THR A 222 -5.89 -16.57 -25.77
CA THR A 222 -4.84 -15.62 -25.35
C THR A 222 -4.40 -14.69 -26.49
N SER A 223 -4.86 -14.95 -27.72
CA SER A 223 -4.29 -14.35 -28.94
C SER A 223 -4.38 -12.82 -29.02
N VAL A 224 -5.34 -12.20 -28.34
CA VAL A 224 -5.47 -10.74 -28.27
C VAL A 224 -4.50 -10.17 -27.23
N ALA A 225 -4.44 -10.80 -26.05
CA ALA A 225 -3.53 -10.42 -24.97
C ALA A 225 -2.05 -10.54 -25.39
N GLU A 226 -1.69 -11.61 -26.12
CA GLU A 226 -0.33 -11.83 -26.63
C GLU A 226 0.15 -10.77 -27.61
N LYS A 227 -0.77 -10.06 -28.28
CA LYS A 227 -0.45 -9.01 -29.26
C LYS A 227 -0.45 -7.61 -28.66
N LEU A 228 -0.80 -7.46 -27.37
CA LEU A 228 -0.76 -6.16 -26.71
C LEU A 228 0.70 -5.74 -26.53
N ASP A 229 0.99 -4.49 -26.91
CA ASP A 229 2.34 -3.94 -26.78
C ASP A 229 2.82 -3.94 -25.32
N GLY A 230 4.09 -4.30 -25.12
CA GLY A 230 4.68 -4.50 -23.79
C GLY A 230 4.30 -5.81 -23.07
N VAL A 231 3.49 -6.69 -23.66
CA VAL A 231 3.30 -8.06 -23.16
C VAL A 231 4.49 -8.92 -23.58
N LEU A 232 5.15 -9.53 -22.59
CA LEU A 232 6.31 -10.39 -22.81
C LEU A 232 5.93 -11.85 -22.99
N ARG A 233 4.91 -12.31 -22.25
CA ARG A 233 4.41 -13.69 -22.35
C ARG A 233 3.00 -13.82 -21.80
N VAL A 234 2.19 -14.65 -22.45
CA VAL A 234 0.99 -15.24 -21.86
C VAL A 234 1.25 -16.73 -21.68
N PHE A 235 0.82 -17.29 -20.55
CA PHE A 235 1.05 -18.69 -20.22
C PHE A 235 -0.20 -19.32 -19.60
N THR A 236 -0.35 -20.62 -19.80
CA THR A 236 -1.49 -21.42 -19.34
C THR A 236 -1.00 -22.66 -18.60
N ALA A 237 -1.94 -23.53 -18.20
CA ALA A 237 -1.61 -24.84 -17.64
C ALA A 237 -0.70 -25.70 -18.54
N GLU A 238 -0.66 -25.47 -19.86
CA GLU A 238 0.22 -26.20 -20.79
C GLU A 238 1.70 -25.81 -20.66
N ASP A 239 1.98 -24.63 -20.11
CA ASP A 239 3.34 -24.11 -19.95
C ASP A 239 4.03 -24.61 -18.67
N ILE A 240 3.32 -25.34 -17.80
CA ILE A 240 3.83 -25.81 -16.52
C ILE A 240 4.72 -27.04 -16.76
N PRO A 241 6.05 -26.96 -16.52
CA PRO A 241 6.98 -28.02 -16.89
C PRO A 241 6.96 -29.24 -15.95
N GLY A 242 6.26 -29.15 -14.82
CA GLY A 242 6.22 -30.17 -13.78
C GLY A 242 4.80 -30.59 -13.40
N GLU A 243 4.68 -31.26 -12.25
CA GLU A 243 3.36 -31.60 -11.70
C GLU A 243 2.58 -30.31 -11.41
N ARG A 244 1.36 -30.26 -11.92
CA ARG A 244 0.50 -29.08 -11.83
C ARG A 244 -0.37 -29.11 -10.58
N HIS A 245 -0.59 -30.29 -10.00
CA HIS A 245 -1.34 -30.40 -8.76
C HIS A 245 -0.44 -30.23 -7.53
N THR A 246 -0.87 -29.36 -6.64
CA THR A 246 -0.25 -29.07 -5.35
C THR A 246 -1.24 -29.34 -4.23
N GLY A 247 -0.73 -29.39 -3.01
CA GLY A 247 -1.50 -29.57 -1.78
C GLY A 247 -0.63 -30.11 -0.66
N LEU A 248 -1.00 -29.81 0.60
CA LEU A 248 -0.16 -30.14 1.75
C LEU A 248 -0.14 -31.64 2.07
N ILE A 249 -1.29 -32.31 1.88
CA ILE A 249 -1.47 -33.74 2.18
C ILE A 249 -1.84 -34.49 0.90
N VAL A 250 -2.78 -33.94 0.13
CA VAL A 250 -3.24 -34.49 -1.14
C VAL A 250 -2.96 -33.45 -2.23
N PRO A 251 -2.23 -33.80 -3.31
CA PRO A 251 -2.06 -32.93 -4.46
C PRO A 251 -3.34 -32.87 -5.31
N ASP A 252 -4.36 -32.13 -4.86
CA ASP A 252 -5.67 -32.01 -5.52
C ASP A 252 -5.99 -30.60 -6.03
N TRP A 253 -5.12 -29.62 -5.74
CA TRP A 253 -5.25 -28.24 -6.19
C TRP A 253 -4.39 -27.97 -7.41
N PRO A 254 -4.98 -27.74 -8.59
CA PRO A 254 -4.19 -27.39 -9.76
C PRO A 254 -3.66 -25.96 -9.61
N LEU A 255 -2.38 -25.75 -9.90
CA LEU A 255 -1.77 -24.42 -9.99
C LEU A 255 -2.50 -23.56 -11.03
N MET A 256 -2.97 -24.16 -12.12
CA MET A 256 -3.83 -23.55 -13.13
C MET A 256 -4.82 -24.57 -13.67
N VAL A 257 -6.08 -24.19 -13.90
CA VAL A 257 -7.10 -25.08 -14.50
C VAL A 257 -6.88 -25.20 -16.00
N LYS A 258 -6.75 -26.43 -16.50
CA LYS A 258 -6.49 -26.72 -17.91
C LYS A 258 -7.78 -26.81 -18.72
N ARG A 259 -7.69 -26.56 -20.03
CA ARG A 259 -8.79 -26.87 -20.96
C ARG A 259 -9.27 -28.31 -20.78
N GLY A 260 -10.58 -28.48 -20.69
CA GLY A 260 -11.24 -29.77 -20.46
C GLY A 260 -11.50 -30.07 -18.99
N GLU A 261 -10.87 -29.34 -18.06
CA GLU A 261 -11.07 -29.48 -16.62
C GLU A 261 -12.19 -28.58 -16.11
N THR A 262 -12.56 -28.78 -14.84
CA THR A 262 -13.62 -28.02 -14.19
C THR A 262 -13.04 -27.13 -13.09
N THR A 263 -13.47 -25.87 -13.05
CA THR A 263 -13.17 -24.96 -11.94
C THR A 263 -13.87 -25.41 -10.65
N ARG A 264 -13.28 -25.08 -9.50
CA ARG A 264 -13.69 -25.49 -8.16
C ARG A 264 -14.24 -24.32 -7.33
N TYR A 265 -13.78 -23.10 -7.62
CA TYR A 265 -14.23 -21.88 -6.96
C TYR A 265 -13.94 -20.64 -7.83
N VAL A 266 -14.59 -19.52 -7.48
CA VAL A 266 -14.26 -18.20 -8.04
C VAL A 266 -12.87 -17.82 -7.57
N GLY A 267 -11.95 -17.56 -8.50
CA GLY A 267 -10.53 -17.36 -8.17
C GLY A 267 -9.59 -18.47 -8.65
N ASP A 268 -10.11 -19.58 -9.19
CA ASP A 268 -9.25 -20.57 -9.85
C ASP A 268 -8.45 -19.92 -10.98
N VAL A 269 -7.14 -20.18 -11.05
CA VAL A 269 -6.24 -19.57 -12.03
C VAL A 269 -6.41 -20.25 -13.39
N LEU A 270 -6.64 -19.49 -14.45
CA LEU A 270 -6.85 -20.00 -15.81
C LEU A 270 -5.67 -19.73 -16.73
N ALA A 271 -5.06 -18.55 -16.59
CA ALA A 271 -3.89 -18.12 -17.35
C ALA A 271 -3.13 -17.04 -16.57
N GLY A 272 -1.88 -16.80 -16.96
CA GLY A 272 -1.06 -15.69 -16.46
C GLY A 272 -0.49 -14.87 -17.61
N VAL A 273 -0.25 -13.59 -17.34
CA VAL A 273 0.42 -12.65 -18.24
C VAL A 273 1.66 -12.11 -17.53
N VAL A 274 2.76 -11.97 -18.28
CA VAL A 274 3.96 -11.22 -17.89
C VAL A 274 4.11 -10.05 -18.86
N ALA A 275 4.30 -8.85 -18.33
CA ALA A 275 4.45 -7.62 -19.11
C ALA A 275 5.49 -6.67 -18.51
N GLU A 276 5.84 -5.63 -19.26
CA GLU A 276 6.81 -4.60 -18.85
C GLU A 276 6.32 -3.74 -17.68
N THR A 277 5.01 -3.56 -17.54
CA THR A 277 4.41 -2.79 -16.43
C THR A 277 3.21 -3.53 -15.84
N GLU A 278 2.88 -3.22 -14.57
CA GLU A 278 1.69 -3.77 -13.92
C GLU A 278 0.40 -3.42 -14.67
N GLN A 279 0.30 -2.18 -15.18
CA GLN A 279 -0.86 -1.73 -15.94
C GLN A 279 -1.06 -2.59 -17.20
N ILE A 280 0.00 -2.80 -17.99
CA ILE A 280 -0.08 -3.61 -19.21
C ILE A 280 -0.45 -5.05 -18.87
N ALA A 281 0.13 -5.64 -17.80
CA ALA A 281 -0.20 -7.00 -17.38
C ALA A 281 -1.70 -7.14 -17.06
N ARG A 282 -2.29 -6.17 -16.34
CA ARG A 282 -3.72 -6.17 -15.98
C ARG A 282 -4.63 -5.93 -17.19
N GLU A 283 -4.26 -5.01 -18.08
CA GLU A 283 -4.99 -4.75 -19.33
C GLU A 283 -5.00 -6.01 -20.23
N ALA A 284 -3.86 -6.68 -20.37
CA ALA A 284 -3.73 -7.91 -21.13
C ALA A 284 -4.57 -9.06 -20.55
N VAL A 285 -4.61 -9.22 -19.23
CA VAL A 285 -5.47 -10.25 -18.58
C VAL A 285 -6.95 -10.03 -18.93
N ALA A 286 -7.41 -8.78 -19.02
CA ALA A 286 -8.80 -8.47 -19.39
C ALA A 286 -9.13 -8.85 -20.85
N LEU A 287 -8.12 -9.03 -21.71
CA LEU A 287 -8.26 -9.45 -23.10
C LEU A 287 -8.28 -10.98 -23.28
N ILE A 288 -8.07 -11.75 -22.20
CA ILE A 288 -8.15 -13.21 -22.25
C ILE A 288 -9.62 -13.66 -22.12
N GLU A 289 -10.10 -14.35 -23.15
CA GLU A 289 -11.45 -14.93 -23.19
C GLU A 289 -11.40 -16.40 -22.76
N VAL A 290 -12.28 -16.79 -21.83
CA VAL A 290 -12.40 -18.17 -21.31
C VAL A 290 -13.85 -18.60 -21.32
#